data_AF-A0A964G2X1-F1
#
_entry.id   AF-A0A964G2X1-F1
#
_cell.length_a   1.000
_cell.length_b   1.000
_cell.length_c   1.000
_cell.angle_alpha   90.00
_cell.angle_beta   90.00
_cell.angle_gamma   90.00
#
_symmetry.space_group_name_H-M   'P 1'
#
loop_
_entity.id
_entity.type
_entity.pdbx_description
1 polymer ?
#
loop_
_entity_poly.entity_id
_entity_poly.type
_entity_poly.pdbx_seq_one_letter_code
_entity_poly.pdbx_strand_id
1 'polypeptide(L)' 'MAAKPCNKPLKSNPFITYRDPITGKWIVIYHDLSKLAEQPQLALA' A
#
# COMPACT_ATOMS: atom_id res chain seq x y z
N MET A 1 -20.11 -4.89 20.14
CA MET A 1 -18.79 -4.69 20.80
C MET A 1 -18.28 -3.31 20.42
N ALA A 2 -18.29 -2.34 21.34
CA ALA A 2 -17.71 -1.03 21.07
C ALA A 2 -16.18 -1.15 21.19
N ALA A 3 -15.45 -0.78 20.14
CA ALA A 3 -13.99 -0.75 20.18
C ALA A 3 -13.53 0.30 21.21
N LYS A 4 -12.61 -0.08 22.10
CA LYS A 4 -12.02 0.83 23.08
C LYS A 4 -11.25 1.93 22.31
N PRO A 5 -11.36 3.22 22.68
CA PRO A 5 -10.65 4.28 21.98
C PRO A 5 -9.13 4.09 22.15
N CYS A 6 -8.45 3.79 21.05
CA CYS A 6 -6.99 3.74 21.01
C CYS A 6 -6.45 5.16 20.80
N ASN A 7 -5.94 5.80 21.84
CA ASN A 7 -5.25 7.11 21.76
C ASN A 7 -3.81 7.02 21.21
N LYS A 8 -3.44 5.91 20.57
CA LYS A 8 -2.12 5.77 19.94
C LYS A 8 -2.14 6.46 18.58
N PRO A 9 -1.10 7.23 18.22
CA PRO A 9 -1.03 7.84 16.89
C PRO A 9 -1.08 6.73 15.83
N LEU A 10 -1.90 6.93 14.80
CA LEU A 10 -1.99 6.01 13.68
C LEU A 10 -0.61 5.91 13.02
N LYS A 11 -0.14 4.68 12.81
CA LYS A 11 1.09 4.44 12.06
C LYS A 11 0.89 5.00 10.65
N SER A 12 1.82 5.85 10.20
CA SER A 12 1.79 6.36 8.82
C SER A 12 1.80 5.20 7.83
N ASN A 13 0.97 5.29 6.81
CA ASN A 13 0.87 4.24 5.81
C ASN A 13 2.18 4.17 5.01
N PRO A 14 2.89 3.02 4.98
CA PRO A 14 4.17 2.90 4.29
C PRO A 14 4.06 2.82 2.76
N PHE A 15 2.85 2.76 2.23
CA PHE A 15 2.59 2.69 0.79
C PHE A 15 1.32 3.45 0.40
N ILE A 16 1.28 3.87 -0.86
CA ILE A 16 0.11 4.45 -1.50
C ILE A 16 -0.48 3.39 -2.41
N THR A 17 -1.77 3.07 -2.24
CA THR A 17 -2.49 2.21 -3.17
C THR A 17 -3.41 3.06 -4.05
N TYR A 18 -3.48 2.71 -5.32
CA TYR A 18 -4.35 3.33 -6.29
C TYR A 18 -5.00 2.24 -7.12
N ARG A 19 -6.25 2.46 -7.51
CA ARG A 19 -7.01 1.55 -8.35
C ARG A 19 -6.97 2.06 -9.77
N ASP A 20 -6.46 1.25 -10.67
CA ASP A 20 -6.44 1.59 -12.08
C ASP A 20 -7.88 1.59 -12.64
N PRO A 21 -8.35 2.71 -13.24
CA PRO A 21 -9.72 2.83 -13.72
C PRO A 21 -10.01 2.04 -14.99
N ILE A 22 -8.98 1.63 -15.74
CA ILE A 22 -9.12 0.93 -17.02
C ILE A 22 -9.09 -0.58 -16.81
N THR A 23 -8.16 -1.06 -15.99
CA THR A 23 -7.91 -2.49 -15.75
C THR A 23 -8.51 -2.99 -14.45
N GLY A 24 -8.91 -2.10 -13.55
CA GLY A 24 -9.44 -2.43 -12.23
C GLY A 24 -8.41 -3.00 -11.25
N LYS A 25 -7.13 -3.08 -11.65
CA LYS A 25 -6.05 -3.62 -10.83
C LYS A 25 -5.64 -2.64 -9.74
N TRP A 26 -5.21 -3.18 -8.61
CA TRP A 26 -4.58 -2.40 -7.56
C TRP A 26 -3.10 -2.23 -7.85
N ILE A 27 -2.64 -1.00 -7.75
CA ILE A 27 -1.24 -0.66 -7.89
C ILE A 27 -0.78 -0.07 -6.56
N VAL A 28 0.38 -0.53 -6.10
CA VAL A 28 0.93 -0.20 -4.78
C VAL A 28 2.30 0.47 -4.98
N ILE A 29 2.42 1.74 -4.60
CA ILE A 29 3.71 2.46 -4.54
C ILE A 29 4.21 2.42 -3.11
N TYR A 30 5.40 1.88 -2.93
CA TYR A 30 6.16 2.04 -1.70
C TYR A 30 7.05 3.28 -1.83
N HIS A 31 7.07 4.14 -0.79
CA HIS A 31 8.01 5.26 -0.74
C HIS A 31 9.46 4.80 -0.51
N ASP A 32 9.62 3.59 0.05
CA ASP A 32 10.92 2.99 0.29
C ASP A 32 11.34 2.13 -0.91
N LEU A 33 12.38 2.57 -1.62
CA LEU A 33 12.92 1.89 -2.80
C LEU A 33 13.40 0.47 -2.50
N SER A 34 13.77 0.18 -1.25
CA SER A 34 14.21 -1.17 -0.82
C SER A 34 13.07 -2.18 -0.89
N LYS A 35 11.81 -1.71 -0.80
CA LYS A 35 10.62 -2.57 -0.83
C LYS A 35 10.03 -2.76 -2.23
N LEU A 36 10.51 -1.99 -3.21
CA LEU A 36 10.12 -2.14 -4.62
C LEU A 36 10.69 -3.43 -5.23
N ALA A 37 11.84 -3.88 -4.75
CA ALA A 37 12.55 -5.06 -5.25
C ALA A 37 11.93 -6.42 -4.81
N GLU A 38 11.06 -6.41 -3.80
CA GLU A 38 10.38 -7.62 -3.29
C GLU A 38 8.95 -7.82 -3.85
N GLN A 39 8.57 -7.09 -4.89
CA GLN A 39 7.30 -7.28 -5.59
C GLN A 39 7.53 -8.00 -6.94
N PRO A 40 7.27 -9.31 -7.07
CA PRO A 40 7.51 -10.08 -8.30
C PRO A 40 6.55 -9.76 -9.46
N GLN A 41 5.70 -8.72 -9.34
CA GLN A 41 4.65 -8.41 -10.32
C GLN A 41 4.92 -7.19 -11.22
N LEU A 42 6.03 -6.45 -11.05
CA LEU A 42 6.35 -5.30 -11.91
C LEU A 42 7.46 -5.59 -12.96
N ALA A 43 7.90 -6.84 -13.08
CA ALA A 43 9.01 -7.23 -13.96
C ALA A 43 8.60 -7.75 -15.35
N LEU A 44 7.39 -7.42 -15.84
CA LEU A 44 7.01 -7.73 -17.22
C LEU A 44 6.01 -6.72 -17.80
N ALA A 45 6.54 -5.64 -18.35
CA ALA A 45 5.90 -4.86 -19.41
C ALA A 45 6.99 -4.32 -20.33
#